data_AF-A0A954Y150-F1
#
_entry.id   AF-A0A954Y150-F1
#
_cell.length_a   1.000
_cell.length_b   1.000
_cell.length_c   1.000
_cell.angle_alpha   90.00
_cell.angle_beta   90.00
_cell.angle_gamma   90.00
#
_symmetry.space_group_name_H-M   'P 1'
#
loop_
_entity.id
_entity.type
_entity.pdbx_description
1 polymer ?
#
loop_
_entity_poly.entity_id
_entity_poly.type
_entity_poly.pdbx_seq_one_letter_code
_entity_poly.pdbx_strand_id
1 'polypeptide(L)'
;MHQRNADFLYLPDRHDPAAARVAWSTPHYGEIADDVRERLERLDDAMFAAIDGCREALRRAESLWDDAASSLDWRLIEESREQYLRYAVDVTRRFEFDPQASAERMLLALDVIAMLTKC
;
A
#
# COMPACT_ATOMS: atom_id res chain seq x y z
N MET A 1 14.07 -5.19 -40.14
CA MET A 1 14.41 -4.75 -38.77
C MET A 1 13.30 -5.20 -37.84
N HIS A 2 13.49 -6.32 -37.13
CA HIS A 2 12.57 -6.80 -36.09
C HIS A 2 13.12 -6.32 -34.75
N GLN A 3 12.58 -5.22 -34.22
CA GLN A 3 12.80 -4.85 -32.82
C GLN A 3 11.86 -5.74 -32.00
N ARG A 4 12.42 -6.74 -31.31
CA ARG A 4 11.69 -7.55 -30.34
C ARG A 4 11.41 -6.67 -29.13
N ASN A 5 10.12 -6.43 -28.85
CA ASN A 5 9.67 -5.88 -27.57
C ASN A 5 10.11 -6.84 -26.46
N ALA A 6 11.19 -6.49 -25.77
CA ALA A 6 11.53 -7.07 -24.50
C ALA A 6 10.76 -6.30 -23.42
N ASP A 7 9.45 -6.54 -23.35
CA ASP A 7 8.69 -6.34 -22.10
C ASP A 7 9.15 -7.44 -21.14
N PHE A 8 10.36 -7.23 -20.63
CA PHE A 8 10.98 -8.07 -19.64
C PHE A 8 10.19 -7.86 -18.36
N LEU A 9 9.44 -8.89 -17.99
CA LEU A 9 8.89 -9.13 -16.65
C LEU A 9 9.91 -8.68 -15.59
N TYR A 10 9.80 -7.44 -15.13
CA TYR A 10 10.44 -7.00 -13.91
C TYR A 10 9.58 -7.57 -12.78
N LEU A 11 9.85 -8.81 -12.40
CA LEU A 11 9.49 -9.29 -11.08
C LEU A 11 10.54 -8.70 -10.14
N PRO A 12 10.24 -7.65 -9.37
CA PRO A 12 11.19 -7.15 -8.39
C PRO A 12 11.52 -8.27 -7.39
N ASP A 13 12.79 -8.28 -6.97
CA ASP A 13 13.25 -9.14 -5.90
C ASP A 13 12.38 -8.90 -4.65
N ARG A 14 11.70 -9.94 -4.18
CA ARG A 14 10.52 -9.87 -3.29
C ARG A 14 10.87 -9.61 -1.82
N HIS A 15 12.15 -9.32 -1.56
CA HIS A 15 12.71 -9.09 -0.23
C HIS A 15 13.02 -7.61 0.06
N ASP A 16 12.90 -6.72 -0.91
CA ASP A 16 13.08 -5.28 -0.70
C ASP A 16 11.72 -4.56 -0.54
N PRO A 17 11.36 -4.08 0.66
CA PRO A 17 10.13 -3.32 0.87
C PRO A 17 10.10 -2.02 0.07
N ALA A 18 11.24 -1.43 -0.29
CA ALA A 18 11.31 -0.25 -1.15
C ALA A 18 11.00 -0.59 -2.63
N ALA A 19 11.45 -1.76 -3.12
CA ALA A 19 11.14 -2.20 -4.47
C ALA A 19 9.65 -2.61 -4.63
N ALA A 20 9.06 -3.17 -3.56
CA ALA A 20 7.62 -3.42 -3.50
C ALA A 20 6.81 -2.11 -3.52
N ARG A 21 7.24 -1.05 -2.82
CA ARG A 21 6.61 0.27 -2.92
C ARG A 21 6.60 0.78 -4.37
N VAL A 22 7.76 0.80 -5.04
CA VAL A 22 7.88 1.33 -6.42
C VAL A 22 7.04 0.55 -7.43
N ALA A 23 6.96 -0.78 -7.32
CA ALA A 23 6.19 -1.60 -8.26
C ALA A 23 4.66 -1.45 -8.12
N TRP A 24 4.17 -0.89 -7.01
CA TRP A 24 2.76 -0.72 -6.71
C TRP A 24 2.34 0.75 -6.79
N SER A 25 3.27 1.68 -6.56
CA SER A 25 3.07 3.14 -6.52
C SER A 25 3.21 3.87 -7.86
N THR A 26 2.72 3.32 -8.99
CA THR A 26 2.51 4.17 -10.19
C THR A 26 1.03 4.51 -10.44
N PRO A 27 0.38 5.30 -9.57
CA PRO A 27 -0.84 5.99 -9.95
C PRO A 27 -0.55 6.97 -11.10
N HIS A 28 -1.53 7.14 -11.98
CA HIS A 28 -1.47 8.10 -13.08
C HIS A 28 -1.59 9.55 -12.55
N TYR A 29 -0.56 10.02 -11.85
CA TYR A 29 -0.52 11.32 -11.16
C TYR A 29 -0.29 12.55 -12.07
N GLY A 30 -0.53 12.43 -13.38
CA GLY A 30 -0.14 13.45 -14.36
C GLY A 30 -0.80 14.83 -14.20
N GLU A 31 -1.85 14.97 -13.39
CA GLU A 31 -2.62 16.22 -13.26
C GLU A 31 -3.16 16.49 -11.82
N ILE A 32 -2.53 15.97 -10.77
CA ILE A 32 -2.93 16.31 -9.39
C ILE A 32 -2.04 17.40 -8.79
N ALA A 33 -2.64 18.26 -7.97
CA ALA A 33 -1.93 19.32 -7.26
C ALA A 33 -0.90 18.73 -6.28
N ASP A 34 0.22 19.44 -6.09
CA ASP A 34 1.36 18.95 -5.30
C ASP A 34 0.98 18.63 -3.85
N ASP A 35 0.04 19.38 -3.27
CA ASP A 35 -0.45 19.16 -1.91
C ASP A 35 -1.29 17.87 -1.79
N VAL A 36 -2.06 17.53 -2.82
CA VAL A 36 -2.80 16.27 -2.90
C VAL A 36 -1.82 15.10 -3.02
N ARG A 37 -0.80 15.24 -3.86
CA ARG A 37 0.25 14.23 -4.03
C ARG A 37 1.00 13.98 -2.73
N GLU A 38 1.42 15.02 -2.02
CA GLU A 38 2.13 14.88 -0.73
C GLU A 38 1.24 14.22 0.36
N ARG A 39 -0.07 14.47 0.35
CA ARG A 39 -1.01 13.77 1.26
C ARG A 39 -1.08 12.27 0.95
N LEU A 40 -1.19 11.91 -0.32
CA LEU A 40 -1.22 10.51 -0.75
C LEU A 40 0.11 9.79 -0.48
N GLU A 41 1.25 10.44 -0.73
CA GLU A 41 2.58 9.86 -0.42
C GLU A 41 2.74 9.59 1.08
N ARG A 42 2.31 10.51 1.95
CA ARG A 42 2.35 10.31 3.41
C ARG A 42 1.42 9.17 3.85
N LEU A 43 0.26 9.05 3.21
CA LEU A 43 -0.69 7.97 3.45
C LEU A 43 -0.10 6.61 3.04
N ASP A 44 0.46 6.52 1.83
CA ASP A 44 1.16 5.33 1.31
C ASP A 44 2.22 4.86 2.31
N ASP A 45 3.09 5.77 2.74
CA ASP A 45 4.18 5.44 3.65
C ASP A 45 3.71 4.87 4.98
N ALA A 46 2.64 5.44 5.54
CA ALA A 46 2.06 4.95 6.79
C ALA A 46 1.36 3.61 6.59
N MET A 47 0.60 3.43 5.50
CA MET A 47 -0.12 2.20 5.20
C MET A 47 0.83 1.02 4.99
N PHE A 48 1.84 1.17 4.14
CA PHE A 48 2.79 0.09 3.87
C PHE A 48 3.61 -0.25 5.11
N ALA A 49 4.06 0.75 5.89
CA ALA A 49 4.77 0.49 7.14
C ALA A 49 3.87 -0.22 8.17
N ALA A 50 2.58 0.11 8.24
CA ALA A 50 1.62 -0.58 9.11
C ALA A 50 1.46 -2.06 8.70
N ILE A 51 1.27 -2.32 7.40
CA ILE A 51 1.15 -3.68 6.84
C ILE A 51 2.46 -4.47 7.04
N ASP A 52 3.60 -3.79 7.08
CA ASP A 52 4.91 -4.39 7.38
C ASP A 52 5.16 -4.64 8.88
N GLY A 53 4.20 -4.32 9.73
CA GLY A 53 4.23 -4.65 11.16
C GLY A 53 4.61 -3.49 12.08
N CYS A 54 4.60 -2.25 11.59
CA CYS A 54 4.84 -1.08 12.43
C CYS A 54 3.54 -0.56 13.08
N ARG A 55 3.36 -0.85 14.37
CA ARG A 55 2.18 -0.40 15.14
C ARG A 55 2.04 1.12 15.23
N GLU A 56 3.14 1.85 15.27
CA GLU A 56 3.10 3.32 15.28
C GLU A 56 2.62 3.87 13.93
N ALA A 57 3.02 3.22 12.84
CA ALA A 57 2.55 3.55 11.51
C ALA A 57 1.06 3.27 11.36
N LEU A 58 0.51 2.21 11.98
CA LEU A 58 -0.95 1.96 11.96
C LEU A 58 -1.75 3.12 12.55
N ARG A 59 -1.36 3.63 13.73
CA ARG A 59 -2.04 4.79 14.34
C ARG A 59 -1.96 6.04 13.45
N ARG A 60 -0.83 6.22 12.76
CA ARG A 60 -0.65 7.31 11.81
C ARG A 60 -1.49 7.11 10.55
N ALA A 61 -1.58 5.88 10.04
CA ALA A 61 -2.38 5.52 8.88
C ALA A 61 -3.86 5.77 9.12
N GLU A 62 -4.38 5.45 10.31
CA GLU A 62 -5.76 5.79 10.71
C GLU A 62 -6.02 7.30 10.59
N SER A 63 -5.18 8.13 11.22
CA SER A 63 -5.35 9.59 11.17
C SER A 63 -5.20 10.16 9.77
N LEU A 64 -4.28 9.64 8.95
CA LEU A 64 -4.08 10.10 7.58
C LEU A 64 -5.21 9.63 6.65
N TRP A 65 -5.76 8.44 6.89
CA TRP A 65 -6.91 7.93 6.14
C TRP A 65 -8.14 8.79 6.37
N ASP A 66 -8.46 9.11 7.63
CA ASP A 66 -9.59 9.97 7.96
C ASP A 66 -9.45 11.38 7.35
N ASP A 67 -8.24 11.96 7.39
CA ASP A 67 -7.95 13.25 6.74
C ASP A 67 -8.10 13.16 5.22
N ALA A 68 -7.54 12.12 4.58
CA ALA A 68 -7.64 11.94 3.15
C ALA A 68 -9.09 11.68 2.70
N ALA A 69 -9.83 10.83 3.40
CA ALA A 69 -11.23 10.50 3.12
C ALA A 69 -12.18 11.68 3.29
N SER A 70 -11.85 12.63 4.16
CA SER A 70 -12.65 13.84 4.36
C SER A 70 -12.25 15.02 3.47
N SER A 71 -11.02 15.03 2.94
CA SER A 71 -10.46 16.20 2.23
C SER A 71 -10.16 15.98 0.75
N LEU A 72 -10.01 14.75 0.28
CA LEU A 72 -9.66 14.44 -1.10
C LEU A 72 -10.86 13.89 -1.88
N ASP A 73 -10.79 13.98 -3.22
CA ASP A 73 -11.77 13.30 -4.08
C ASP A 73 -11.70 11.79 -3.87
N TRP A 74 -12.85 11.17 -3.59
CA TRP A 74 -12.98 9.73 -3.39
C TRP A 74 -12.33 8.91 -4.51
N ARG A 75 -12.40 9.39 -5.76
CA ARG A 75 -11.81 8.69 -6.91
C ARG A 75 -10.29 8.55 -6.80
N LEU A 76 -9.62 9.51 -6.18
CA LEU A 76 -8.16 9.47 -5.99
C LEU A 76 -7.77 8.51 -4.88
N ILE A 77 -8.52 8.49 -3.78
CA ILE A 77 -8.20 7.64 -2.63
C ILE A 77 -8.67 6.20 -2.81
N GLU A 78 -9.70 5.95 -3.63
CA GLU A 78 -10.18 4.59 -3.90
C GLU A 78 -9.13 3.76 -4.62
N GLU A 79 -8.41 4.35 -5.59
CA GLU A 79 -7.31 3.65 -6.29
C GLU A 79 -6.21 3.23 -5.31
N SER A 80 -5.79 4.13 -4.41
CA SER A 80 -4.83 3.82 -3.36
C SER A 80 -5.37 2.77 -2.36
N ARG A 81 -6.65 2.87 -1.98
CA ARG A 81 -7.32 1.93 -1.07
C ARG A 81 -7.27 0.49 -1.60
N GLU A 82 -7.59 0.31 -2.87
CA GLU A 82 -7.53 -1.00 -3.53
C GLU A 82 -6.11 -1.58 -3.49
N GLN A 83 -5.09 -0.75 -3.71
CA GLN A 83 -3.69 -1.18 -3.64
C GLN A 83 -3.30 -1.62 -2.24
N TYR A 84 -3.65 -0.86 -1.20
CA TYR A 84 -3.38 -1.23 0.19
C TYR A 84 -4.06 -2.54 0.58
N LEU A 85 -5.34 -2.70 0.22
CA LEU A 85 -6.10 -3.93 0.48
C LEU A 85 -5.48 -5.13 -0.21
N ARG A 86 -5.11 -4.99 -1.50
CA ARG A 86 -4.43 -6.04 -2.25
C ARG A 86 -3.12 -6.45 -1.59
N TYR A 87 -2.32 -5.48 -1.13
CA TYR A 87 -1.06 -5.73 -0.46
C TYR A 87 -1.25 -6.40 0.91
N ALA A 88 -2.15 -5.89 1.74
CA ALA A 88 -2.46 -6.45 3.05
C ALA A 88 -2.98 -7.90 2.97
N VAL A 89 -3.83 -8.20 1.99
CA VAL A 89 -4.32 -9.57 1.73
C VAL A 89 -3.19 -10.49 1.25
N ASP A 90 -2.30 -10.01 0.39
CA ASP A 90 -1.15 -10.81 -0.04
C ASP A 90 -0.20 -11.10 1.12
N VAL A 91 0.03 -10.12 1.99
CA VAL A 91 0.83 -10.27 3.21
C VAL A 91 0.20 -11.30 4.15
N THR A 92 -1.11 -11.23 4.44
CA THR A 92 -1.78 -12.22 5.31
C THR A 92 -1.73 -13.64 4.74
N ARG A 93 -1.91 -13.82 3.43
CA ARG A 93 -1.79 -15.13 2.76
C ARG A 93 -0.40 -15.74 2.88
N ARG A 94 0.66 -14.94 2.83
CA ARG A 94 2.03 -15.44 2.97
C ARG A 94 2.30 -16.06 4.34
N PHE A 95 1.63 -15.60 5.40
CA PHE A 95 1.75 -16.16 6.75
C PHE A 95 1.05 -17.52 6.91
N GLU A 96 0.10 -17.89 6.05
CA GLU A 96 -0.51 -19.22 6.07
C GLU A 96 0.54 -20.33 5.84
N PHE A 97 1.65 -20.00 5.17
CA PHE A 97 2.70 -20.94 4.79
C PHE A 97 3.97 -20.85 5.66
N ASP A 98 4.10 -19.82 6.51
CA ASP A 98 5.20 -19.67 7.47
C ASP A 98 4.71 -19.04 8.78
N PRO A 99 4.21 -19.85 9.74
CA PRO A 99 3.67 -19.36 11.01
C PRO A 99 4.73 -18.77 11.96
N GLN A 100 6.03 -18.95 11.67
CA GLN A 100 7.12 -18.31 12.41
C GLN A 100 7.33 -16.86 11.95
N ALA A 101 6.88 -16.51 10.75
CA ALA A 101 6.84 -15.14 10.31
C ALA A 101 5.89 -14.35 11.24
N SER A 102 6.30 -13.13 11.63
CA SER A 102 5.76 -12.43 12.80
C SER A 102 4.24 -12.31 12.82
N ALA A 103 3.60 -13.01 13.78
CA ALA A 103 2.17 -12.92 14.04
C ALA A 103 1.68 -11.47 14.22
N GLU A 104 2.55 -10.59 14.74
CA GLU A 104 2.29 -9.16 14.84
C GLU A 104 2.07 -8.49 13.47
N ARG A 105 2.87 -8.84 12.46
CA ARG A 105 2.70 -8.29 11.10
C ARG A 105 1.40 -8.76 10.47
N MET A 106 1.01 -10.03 10.67
CA MET A 106 -0.28 -10.54 10.23
C MET A 106 -1.44 -9.79 10.90
N LEU A 107 -1.39 -9.60 12.22
CA LEU A 107 -2.42 -8.86 12.96
C LEU A 107 -2.54 -7.42 12.48
N LEU A 108 -1.43 -6.73 12.28
CA LEU A 108 -1.44 -5.34 11.81
C LEU A 108 -1.94 -5.23 10.37
N ALA A 109 -1.63 -6.19 9.49
CA ALA A 109 -2.20 -6.24 8.15
C ALA A 109 -3.73 -6.47 8.19
N LEU A 110 -4.23 -7.32 9.10
CA LEU A 110 -5.66 -7.50 9.31
C LEU A 110 -6.33 -6.24 9.86
N ASP A 111 -5.67 -5.50 10.76
CA ASP A 111 -6.16 -4.23 11.28
C ASP A 111 -6.32 -3.19 10.14
N VAL A 112 -5.36 -3.11 9.22
CA VAL A 112 -5.46 -2.25 8.03
C VAL A 112 -6.64 -2.67 7.14
N ILE A 113 -6.83 -3.97 6.89
CA ILE A 113 -7.99 -4.46 6.13
C ILE A 113 -9.30 -4.07 6.82
N ALA A 114 -9.39 -4.28 8.14
CA ALA A 114 -10.58 -3.97 8.91
C ALA A 114 -10.88 -2.47 8.92
N MET A 115 -9.85 -1.61 8.96
CA MET A 115 -10.00 -0.17 8.84
C MET A 115 -10.56 0.23 7.47
N LEU A 116 -9.96 -0.24 6.38
CA LEU A 116 -10.32 0.14 5.00
C LEU A 116 -11.65 -0.44 4.49
N THR A 117 -12.24 -1.39 5.22
CA THR A 117 -13.52 -2.04 4.86
C THR A 117 -14.71 -1.53 5.67
N LYS A 118 -14.49 -0.69 6.69
CA LYS A 118 -15.54 -0.06 7.50
C LYS A 118 -16.12 1.21 6.87
N CYS A 119 -15.57 1.65 5.74
CA CYS A 119 -16.02 2.84 5.00
C CYS A 119 -17.38 2.62 4.35
#